data_AF-A0A7V8LR76-F1
#
_entry.id   AF-A0A7V8LR76-F1
#
_cell.length_a   1.000
_cell.length_b   1.000
_cell.length_c   1.000
_cell.angle_alpha   90.00
_cell.angle_beta   90.00
_cell.angle_gamma   90.00
#
_symmetry.space_group_name_H-M   'P 1'
#
loop_
_entity.id
_entity.type
_entity.pdbx_description
1 polymer ?
#
loop_
_entity_poly.entity_id
_entity_poly.type
_entity_poly.pdbx_seq_one_letter_code
_entity_poly.pdbx_strand_id
1 'polypeptide(L)'
;MALLAAPIESGSKAEWLSGIGTLTAVVVALWQTTSIQKQAKEQSHAALERLERELKAAEDRSNAKLETATRLHQSELESQRELARIQRLHLQEQEFKLALIRVSRTIDAYCRELTAMPYLDVQAIPKTYSDQVDARRAAREALKSLARDVHLEITGAQMLSQNDSLRESLDIVKQAMSLARTVAERYRTNATSKTIPDPLPIWNARNAIQTAIRDTIKMASESLHAGWEQ
;
A
#
# COMPACT_ATOMS: atom_id res chain seq x y z
N MET A 1 107.28 -51.26 64.36
CA MET A 1 107.12 -49.89 63.81
C MET A 1 105.67 -49.73 63.40
N ALA A 2 105.03 -48.67 63.88
CA ALA A 2 103.65 -48.31 63.64
C ALA A 2 103.43 -47.78 62.20
N LEU A 3 102.25 -47.99 61.62
CA LEU A 3 101.28 -46.92 61.32
C LEU A 3 99.99 -47.44 60.63
N LEU A 4 98.84 -47.08 61.21
CA LEU A 4 97.62 -46.51 60.62
C LEU A 4 96.93 -47.16 59.40
N ALA A 5 95.69 -47.63 59.59
CA ALA A 5 94.48 -46.98 59.05
C ALA A 5 93.19 -47.66 59.55
N ALA A 6 92.28 -46.89 60.14
CA ALA A 6 90.84 -47.18 60.23
C ALA A 6 90.11 -46.29 59.18
N PRO A 7 88.78 -46.32 59.00
CA PRO A 7 87.74 -47.35 59.24
C PRO A 7 86.91 -47.60 57.94
N ILE A 8 86.18 -48.72 57.83
CA ILE A 8 85.05 -48.78 56.87
C ILE A 8 83.87 -49.42 57.59
N GLU A 9 82.93 -48.56 57.99
CA GLU A 9 81.57 -48.90 58.38
C GLU A 9 80.89 -49.64 57.22
N SER A 10 80.63 -50.93 57.41
CA SER A 10 79.86 -51.71 56.45
C SER A 10 78.36 -51.46 56.67
N GLY A 11 77.84 -50.59 55.82
CA GLY A 11 76.45 -50.33 55.43
C GLY A 11 75.39 -51.26 56.01
N SER A 12 74.48 -50.63 56.74
CA SER A 12 73.25 -51.18 57.30
C SER A 12 72.40 -51.85 56.20
N LYS A 13 71.87 -53.05 56.49
CA LYS A 13 70.81 -53.73 55.72
C LYS A 13 69.56 -52.85 55.47
N ALA A 14 69.47 -51.68 56.10
CA ALA A 14 68.45 -50.68 55.83
C ALA A 14 68.60 -49.97 54.47
N GLU A 15 69.81 -49.85 53.90
CA GLU A 15 70.02 -49.08 52.66
C GLU A 15 69.50 -49.78 51.39
N TRP A 16 69.64 -51.11 51.27
CA TRP A 16 69.10 -51.84 50.10
C TRP A 16 67.56 -51.95 50.13
N LEU A 17 66.96 -52.02 51.33
CA LEU A 17 65.51 -52.01 51.52
C LEU A 17 64.92 -50.65 51.17
N SER A 18 65.65 -49.56 51.44
CA SER A 18 65.31 -48.20 51.01
C SER A 18 65.29 -48.07 49.48
N GLY A 19 66.26 -48.67 48.78
CA GLY A 19 66.32 -48.68 47.31
C GLY A 19 65.18 -49.47 46.64
N ILE A 20 64.81 -50.62 47.19
CA ILE A 20 63.68 -51.42 46.67
C ILE A 20 62.35 -50.71 46.94
N GLY A 21 62.16 -50.11 48.12
CA GLY A 21 60.96 -49.35 48.45
C GLY A 21 60.73 -48.15 47.51
N THR A 22 61.80 -47.41 47.21
CA THR A 22 61.75 -46.25 46.29
C THR A 22 61.49 -46.67 44.84
N LEU A 23 62.12 -47.73 44.33
CA LEU A 23 61.82 -48.29 42.99
C LEU A 23 60.36 -48.73 42.86
N THR A 24 59.83 -49.40 43.88
CA THR A 24 58.44 -49.86 43.89
C THR A 24 57.47 -48.67 43.90
N ALA A 25 57.77 -47.63 44.68
CA ALA A 25 56.99 -46.39 44.70
C ALA A 25 56.98 -45.67 43.35
N VAL A 26 58.12 -45.64 42.62
CA VAL A 26 58.20 -45.06 41.27
C VAL A 26 57.37 -45.84 40.26
N VAL A 27 57.41 -47.18 40.29
CA VAL A 27 56.60 -48.01 39.39
C VAL A 27 55.10 -47.81 39.65
N VAL A 28 54.69 -47.74 40.92
CA VAL A 28 53.30 -47.44 41.29
C VAL A 28 52.90 -46.03 40.84
N ALA A 29 53.78 -45.04 41.01
CA ALA A 29 53.53 -43.67 40.55
C ALA A 29 53.41 -43.57 39.02
N LEU A 30 54.26 -44.28 38.26
CA LEU A 30 54.17 -44.37 36.80
C LEU A 30 52.88 -45.06 36.36
N TRP A 31 52.52 -46.15 37.03
CA TRP A 31 51.28 -46.88 36.74
C TRP A 31 50.05 -46.00 37.03
N GLN A 32 49.98 -45.36 38.19
CA GLN A 32 48.93 -44.39 38.52
C GLN A 32 48.87 -43.25 37.51
N THR A 33 50.03 -42.72 37.07
CA THR A 33 50.08 -41.67 36.05
C THR A 33 49.53 -42.16 34.72
N THR A 34 49.92 -43.35 34.25
CA THR A 34 49.40 -43.92 32.99
C THR A 34 47.92 -44.27 33.06
N SER A 35 47.40 -44.74 34.20
CA SER A 35 45.97 -45.00 34.37
C SER A 35 45.15 -43.71 34.41
N ILE A 36 45.66 -42.66 35.06
CA ILE A 36 45.05 -41.32 35.09
C ILE A 36 45.04 -40.73 33.67
N GLN A 37 46.13 -40.87 32.91
CA GLN A 37 46.18 -40.40 31.52
C GLN A 37 45.19 -41.14 30.62
N LYS A 38 45.05 -42.46 30.79
CA LYS A 38 44.08 -43.25 30.02
C LYS A 38 42.64 -42.85 30.36
N GLN A 39 42.32 -42.69 31.65
CA GLN A 39 41.00 -42.21 32.09
C GLN A 39 40.72 -40.78 31.60
N ALA A 40 41.70 -39.87 31.65
CA ALA A 40 41.55 -38.52 31.12
C ALA A 40 41.33 -38.50 29.60
N LYS A 41 41.96 -39.43 28.86
CA LYS A 41 41.77 -39.59 27.42
C LYS A 41 40.37 -40.14 27.09
N GLU A 42 39.90 -41.12 27.83
CA GLU A 42 38.53 -41.66 27.66
C GLU A 42 37.46 -40.63 28.04
N GLN A 43 37.66 -39.87 29.12
CA GLN A 43 36.75 -38.80 29.53
C GLN A 43 36.71 -37.64 28.53
N SER A 44 37.86 -37.27 27.93
CA SER A 44 37.89 -36.22 26.90
C SER A 44 37.21 -36.66 25.61
N HIS A 45 37.36 -37.92 25.19
CA HIS A 45 36.61 -38.47 24.06
C HIS A 45 35.10 -38.50 24.33
N ALA A 46 34.67 -38.98 25.49
CA ALA A 46 33.25 -39.00 25.86
C ALA A 46 32.66 -37.57 25.97
N ALA A 47 33.45 -36.60 26.44
CA ALA A 47 33.04 -35.19 26.47
C ALA A 47 32.92 -34.60 25.06
N LEU A 48 33.86 -34.91 24.15
CA LEU A 48 33.80 -34.50 22.74
C LEU A 48 32.56 -35.07 22.04
N GLU A 49 32.29 -36.37 22.17
CA GLU A 49 31.09 -37.00 21.57
C GLU A 49 29.78 -36.44 22.13
N ARG A 50 29.78 -36.00 23.40
CA ARG A 50 28.63 -35.34 24.00
C ARG A 50 28.45 -33.93 23.43
N LEU A 51 29.54 -33.17 23.32
CA LEU A 51 29.53 -31.83 22.71
C LEU A 51 29.09 -31.88 21.25
N GLU A 52 29.57 -32.84 20.46
CA GLU A 52 29.15 -33.02 19.06
C GLU A 52 27.66 -33.31 18.94
N ARG A 53 27.12 -34.17 19.81
CA ARG A 53 25.68 -34.46 19.84
C ARG A 53 24.85 -33.25 20.26
N GLU A 54 25.31 -32.50 21.26
CA GLU A 54 24.63 -31.29 21.72
C GLU A 54 24.68 -30.18 20.66
N LEU A 55 25.82 -30.01 19.97
CA LEU A 55 25.96 -29.08 18.83
C LEU A 55 25.04 -29.46 17.67
N LYS A 56 25.01 -30.73 17.28
CA LYS A 56 24.13 -31.20 16.22
C LYS A 56 22.65 -31.00 16.57
N ALA A 57 22.26 -31.33 17.79
CA ALA A 57 20.88 -31.10 18.25
C ALA A 57 20.53 -29.60 18.34
N ALA A 58 21.51 -28.73 18.65
CA ALA A 58 21.31 -27.28 18.64
C ALA A 58 21.20 -26.73 17.21
N GLU A 59 22.03 -27.22 16.30
CA GLU A 59 21.99 -26.89 14.87
C GLU A 59 20.66 -27.31 14.23
N ASP A 60 20.19 -28.54 14.48
CA ASP A 60 18.89 -29.02 13.99
C ASP A 60 17.73 -28.15 14.49
N ARG A 61 17.74 -27.76 15.77
CA ARG A 61 16.74 -26.84 16.33
C ARG A 61 16.83 -25.44 15.73
N SER A 62 18.04 -24.96 15.47
CA SER A 62 18.27 -23.65 14.84
C SER A 62 17.73 -23.66 13.42
N ASN A 63 18.06 -24.69 12.64
CA ASN A 63 17.61 -24.85 11.26
C ASN A 63 16.08 -24.96 11.19
N ALA A 64 15.45 -25.77 12.04
CA ALA A 64 13.99 -25.87 12.10
C ALA A 64 13.31 -24.53 12.46
N LYS A 65 13.91 -23.74 13.36
CA LYS A 65 13.42 -22.40 13.70
C LYS A 65 13.58 -21.42 12.53
N LEU A 66 14.71 -21.46 11.83
CA LEU A 66 14.95 -20.62 10.65
C LEU A 66 13.99 -20.97 9.51
N GLU A 67 13.74 -22.26 9.25
CA GLU A 67 12.77 -22.71 8.25
C GLU A 67 11.35 -22.23 8.60
N THR A 68 10.97 -22.34 9.88
CA THR A 68 9.65 -21.86 10.33
C THR A 68 9.54 -20.34 10.20
N ALA A 69 10.58 -19.60 10.61
CA ALA A 69 10.62 -18.15 10.52
C ALA A 69 10.58 -17.65 9.08
N THR A 70 11.30 -18.30 8.17
CA THR A 70 11.29 -17.97 6.73
C THR A 70 9.94 -18.24 6.09
N ARG A 71 9.29 -19.37 6.41
CA ARG A 71 7.93 -19.66 5.92
C ARG A 71 6.90 -18.65 6.43
N LEU A 72 6.95 -18.32 7.73
CA LEU A 72 6.08 -17.28 8.31
C LEU A 72 6.31 -15.92 7.66
N HIS A 73 7.58 -15.55 7.46
CA HIS A 73 7.92 -14.29 6.81
C HIS A 73 7.43 -14.22 5.37
N GLN A 74 7.54 -15.32 4.60
CA GLN A 74 7.00 -15.38 3.24
C GLN A 74 5.48 -15.22 3.22
N SER A 75 4.77 -15.94 4.09
CA SER A 75 3.32 -15.82 4.22
C SER A 75 2.88 -14.40 4.62
N GLU A 76 3.62 -13.76 5.52
CA GLU A 76 3.37 -12.38 5.93
C GLU A 76 3.60 -11.41 4.76
N LEU A 77 4.66 -11.59 3.99
CA LEU A 77 4.92 -10.76 2.80
C LEU A 77 3.83 -10.92 1.72
N GLU A 78 3.32 -12.13 1.51
CA GLU A 78 2.20 -12.39 0.59
C GLU A 78 0.92 -11.70 1.08
N SER A 79 0.61 -11.82 2.37
CA SER A 79 -0.51 -11.12 3.00
C SER A 79 -0.40 -9.59 2.85
N GLN A 80 0.78 -9.03 3.11
CA GLN A 80 1.03 -7.59 2.97
C GLN A 80 0.91 -7.11 1.51
N ARG A 81 1.36 -7.92 0.54
CA ARG A 81 1.19 -7.60 -0.88
C ARG A 81 -0.28 -7.57 -1.28
N GLU A 82 -1.06 -8.54 -0.84
CA GLU A 82 -2.49 -8.58 -1.16
C GLU A 82 -3.24 -7.44 -0.48
N LEU A 83 -2.90 -7.14 0.77
CA LEU A 83 -3.45 -6.00 1.49
C LEU A 83 -3.13 -4.67 0.78
N ALA A 84 -1.89 -4.49 0.32
CA ALA A 84 -1.50 -3.32 -0.46
C ALA A 84 -2.26 -3.23 -1.81
N ARG A 85 -2.50 -4.37 -2.47
CA ARG A 85 -3.30 -4.45 -3.70
C ARG A 85 -4.74 -3.98 -3.45
N ILE A 86 -5.39 -4.52 -2.42
CA ILE A 86 -6.76 -4.18 -2.04
C ILE A 86 -6.86 -2.70 -1.65
N GLN A 87 -5.92 -2.19 -0.85
CA GLN A 87 -5.90 -0.78 -0.46
C GLN A 87 -5.77 0.15 -1.67
N ARG A 88 -4.93 -0.20 -2.64
CA ARG A 88 -4.78 0.58 -3.87
C ARG A 88 -6.08 0.62 -4.69
N LEU A 89 -6.74 -0.52 -4.86
CA LEU A 89 -8.04 -0.59 -5.55
C LEU A 89 -9.09 0.26 -4.82
N HIS A 90 -9.16 0.15 -3.50
CA HIS A 90 -10.10 0.91 -2.69
C HIS A 90 -9.88 2.42 -2.79
N LEU A 91 -8.63 2.89 -2.74
CA LEU A 91 -8.28 4.29 -2.91
C LEU A 91 -8.71 4.82 -4.29
N GLN A 92 -8.46 4.05 -5.35
CA GLN A 92 -8.87 4.41 -6.70
C GLN A 92 -10.40 4.52 -6.82
N GLU A 93 -11.15 3.58 -6.25
CA GLU A 93 -12.61 3.65 -6.22
C GLU A 93 -13.12 4.89 -5.48
N GLN A 94 -12.50 5.23 -4.34
CA GLN A 94 -12.84 6.43 -3.58
C GLN A 94 -12.56 7.72 -4.37
N GLU A 95 -11.41 7.80 -5.03
CA GLU A 95 -11.04 8.94 -5.89
C GLU A 95 -12.02 9.11 -7.04
N PHE A 96 -12.43 8.02 -7.68
CA PHE A 96 -13.43 8.03 -8.74
C PHE A 96 -14.81 8.47 -8.23
N LYS A 97 -15.27 7.97 -7.08
CA LYS A 97 -16.53 8.42 -6.43
C LYS A 97 -16.51 9.93 -6.18
N LEU A 98 -15.41 10.45 -5.65
CA LEU A 98 -15.25 11.89 -5.41
C LEU A 98 -15.26 12.69 -6.72
N ALA A 99 -14.65 12.17 -7.78
CA ALA A 99 -14.70 12.79 -9.11
C ALA A 99 -16.13 12.87 -9.65
N LEU A 100 -16.91 11.79 -9.55
CA LEU A 100 -18.33 11.81 -9.96
C LEU A 100 -19.17 12.81 -9.15
N ILE A 101 -18.91 12.97 -7.86
CA ILE A 101 -19.56 13.99 -7.04
C ILE A 101 -19.24 15.40 -7.56
N ARG A 102 -17.97 15.67 -7.91
CA ARG A 102 -17.57 16.96 -8.49
C ARG A 102 -18.23 17.21 -9.84
N VAL A 103 -18.30 16.20 -10.71
CA VAL A 103 -19.01 16.26 -11.99
C VAL A 103 -20.50 16.56 -11.78
N SER A 104 -21.19 15.82 -10.92
CA SER A 104 -22.62 16.05 -10.63
C SER A 104 -22.86 17.47 -10.12
N ARG A 105 -22.04 17.93 -9.16
CA ARG A 105 -22.17 19.26 -8.56
C ARG A 105 -21.97 20.39 -9.58
N THR A 106 -20.98 20.25 -10.46
CA THR A 106 -20.71 21.26 -11.50
C THR A 106 -21.80 21.26 -12.58
N ILE A 107 -22.32 20.08 -12.95
CA ILE A 107 -23.47 19.94 -13.84
C ILE A 107 -24.73 20.57 -13.25
N ASP A 108 -24.99 20.38 -11.95
CA ASP A 108 -26.14 20.99 -11.27
C ASP A 108 -26.02 22.52 -11.23
N ALA A 109 -24.81 23.06 -11.02
CA ALA A 109 -24.56 24.50 -11.14
C ALA A 109 -24.83 25.00 -12.56
N TYR A 110 -24.32 24.30 -13.58
CA TYR A 110 -24.56 24.64 -14.98
C TYR A 110 -26.05 24.59 -15.35
N CYS A 111 -26.76 23.53 -14.96
CA CYS A 111 -28.19 23.37 -15.21
C CYS A 111 -29.03 24.46 -14.54
N ARG A 112 -28.64 24.91 -13.34
CA ARG A 112 -29.30 26.02 -12.63
C ARG A 112 -29.15 27.33 -13.41
N GLU A 113 -27.93 27.68 -13.82
CA GLU A 113 -27.69 28.88 -14.63
C GLU A 113 -28.35 28.81 -16.00
N LEU A 114 -28.34 27.64 -16.64
CA LEU A 114 -29.03 27.38 -17.90
C LEU A 114 -30.54 27.60 -17.75
N THR A 115 -31.14 27.18 -16.63
CA THR A 115 -32.57 27.35 -16.34
C THR A 115 -32.92 28.79 -15.99
N ALA A 116 -32.00 29.55 -15.37
CA ALA A 116 -32.21 30.96 -15.04
C ALA A 116 -32.25 31.84 -16.30
N MET A 117 -31.64 31.39 -17.40
CA MET A 117 -31.43 32.15 -18.61
C MET A 117 -32.70 32.76 -19.24
N PRO A 118 -33.83 32.04 -19.41
CA PRO A 118 -35.06 32.64 -19.93
C PRO A 118 -35.69 33.68 -19.01
N TYR A 119 -35.49 33.54 -17.69
CA TYR A 119 -36.09 34.44 -16.70
C TYR A 119 -35.36 35.78 -16.60
N LEU A 120 -34.06 35.82 -16.95
CA LEU A 120 -33.30 37.07 -17.09
C LEU A 120 -33.91 37.99 -18.18
N ASP A 121 -34.59 37.41 -19.17
CA ASP A 121 -35.25 38.15 -20.24
C ASP A 121 -36.68 38.59 -19.90
N VAL A 122 -37.35 37.89 -18.96
CA VAL A 122 -38.75 38.15 -18.59
C VAL A 122 -38.89 38.99 -17.30
N GLN A 123 -38.02 38.81 -16.31
CA GLN A 123 -38.14 39.42 -14.98
C GLN A 123 -37.35 40.72 -14.78
N ALA A 124 -36.63 41.17 -15.80
CA ALA A 124 -36.00 42.46 -15.72
C ALA A 124 -37.08 43.54 -15.93
N ILE A 125 -37.56 44.13 -14.82
CA ILE A 125 -37.81 45.57 -14.76
C ILE A 125 -36.49 46.19 -14.28
N PRO A 126 -35.45 46.29 -15.14
CA PRO A 126 -34.23 46.95 -14.74
C PRO A 126 -34.55 48.44 -14.60
N LYS A 127 -33.95 49.14 -13.63
CA LYS A 127 -34.11 50.59 -13.53
C LYS A 127 -33.57 51.30 -14.79
N THR A 128 -32.62 50.68 -15.49
CA THR A 128 -32.00 51.17 -16.73
C THR A 128 -31.66 50.02 -17.69
N TYR A 129 -31.75 50.25 -19.01
CA TYR A 129 -31.31 49.30 -20.05
C TYR A 129 -29.86 48.77 -19.85
N SER A 130 -28.97 49.60 -19.29
CA SER A 130 -27.58 49.22 -18.98
C SER A 130 -27.49 48.06 -17.99
N ASP A 131 -28.27 48.09 -16.91
CA ASP A 131 -28.25 47.05 -15.86
C ASP A 131 -28.67 45.68 -16.42
N GLN A 132 -29.60 45.67 -17.40
CA GLN A 132 -30.04 44.46 -18.08
C GLN A 132 -28.95 43.86 -18.96
N VAL A 133 -28.21 44.72 -19.67
CA VAL A 133 -27.10 44.29 -20.52
C VAL A 133 -25.96 43.70 -19.69
N ASP A 134 -25.65 44.31 -18.55
CA ASP A 134 -24.61 43.85 -17.63
C ASP A 134 -24.99 42.53 -16.95
N ALA A 135 -26.22 42.38 -16.46
CA ALA A 135 -26.71 41.12 -15.88
C ALA A 135 -26.66 39.97 -16.93
N ARG A 136 -27.09 40.24 -18.16
CA ARG A 136 -26.99 39.27 -19.28
C ARG A 136 -25.54 38.92 -19.60
N ARG A 137 -24.62 39.88 -19.51
CA ARG A 137 -23.19 39.63 -19.76
C ARG A 137 -22.59 38.77 -18.64
N ALA A 138 -22.91 39.07 -17.38
CA ALA A 138 -22.46 38.29 -16.23
C ALA A 138 -22.94 36.83 -16.30
N ALA A 139 -24.23 36.61 -16.55
CA ALA A 139 -24.78 35.25 -16.70
C ALA A 139 -24.15 34.48 -17.88
N ARG A 140 -23.83 35.16 -18.98
CA ARG A 140 -23.12 34.57 -20.12
C ARG A 140 -21.73 34.08 -19.75
N GLU A 141 -20.96 34.91 -19.05
CA GLU A 141 -19.62 34.55 -18.59
C GLU A 141 -19.65 33.46 -17.51
N ALA A 142 -20.63 33.50 -16.61
CA ALA A 142 -20.87 32.44 -15.64
C ALA A 142 -21.13 31.09 -16.33
N LEU A 143 -22.03 31.04 -17.31
CA LEU A 143 -22.34 29.81 -18.04
C LEU A 143 -21.13 29.28 -18.84
N LYS A 144 -20.32 30.18 -19.43
CA LYS A 144 -19.06 29.79 -20.10
C LYS A 144 -18.05 29.21 -19.11
N SER A 145 -17.92 29.82 -17.93
CA SER A 145 -17.02 29.30 -16.88
C SER A 145 -17.47 27.94 -16.41
N LEU A 146 -18.74 27.79 -16.05
CA LEU A 146 -19.30 26.52 -15.61
C LEU A 146 -19.19 25.43 -16.68
N ALA A 147 -19.35 25.75 -17.96
CA ALA A 147 -19.13 24.79 -19.05
C ALA A 147 -17.68 24.29 -19.12
N ARG A 148 -16.70 25.16 -18.87
CA ARG A 148 -15.29 24.76 -18.77
C ARG A 148 -15.05 23.89 -17.55
N ASP A 149 -15.60 24.28 -16.40
CA ASP A 149 -15.44 23.53 -15.14
C ASP A 149 -16.02 22.12 -15.27
N VAL A 150 -17.23 21.99 -15.84
CA VAL A 150 -17.84 20.69 -16.15
C VAL A 150 -16.95 19.86 -17.08
N HIS A 151 -16.39 20.46 -18.13
CA HIS A 151 -15.52 19.74 -19.05
C HIS A 151 -14.25 19.23 -18.37
N LEU A 152 -13.63 20.03 -17.51
CA LEU A 152 -12.44 19.65 -16.75
C LEU A 152 -12.75 18.52 -15.76
N GLU A 153 -13.85 18.61 -15.01
CA GLU A 153 -14.24 17.57 -14.06
C GLU A 153 -14.62 16.26 -14.76
N ILE A 154 -15.31 16.32 -15.90
CA ILE A 154 -15.62 15.11 -16.71
C ILE A 154 -14.32 14.47 -17.20
N THR A 155 -13.39 15.26 -17.72
CA THR A 155 -12.10 14.75 -18.21
C THR A 155 -11.29 14.13 -17.05
N GLY A 156 -11.29 14.77 -15.88
CA GLY A 156 -10.67 14.21 -14.68
C GLY A 156 -11.31 12.89 -14.23
N ALA A 157 -12.64 12.80 -14.25
CA ALA A 157 -13.35 11.56 -13.96
C ALA A 157 -13.04 10.45 -14.98
N GLN A 158 -12.91 10.78 -16.26
CA GLN A 158 -12.52 9.83 -17.31
C GLN A 158 -11.10 9.30 -17.11
N MET A 159 -10.15 10.14 -16.67
CA MET A 159 -8.78 9.72 -16.37
C MET A 159 -8.69 8.76 -15.18
N LEU A 160 -9.59 8.89 -14.22
CA LEU A 160 -9.65 8.02 -13.04
C LEU A 160 -10.45 6.73 -13.28
N SER A 161 -11.23 6.67 -14.37
CA SER A 161 -12.03 5.50 -14.70
C SER A 161 -11.21 4.45 -15.46
N GLN A 162 -11.22 3.22 -14.94
CA GLN A 162 -10.65 2.06 -15.64
C GLN A 162 -11.68 1.32 -16.51
N ASN A 163 -12.96 1.69 -16.43
CA ASN A 163 -14.05 1.03 -17.13
C ASN A 163 -14.44 1.82 -18.39
N ASP A 164 -14.35 1.16 -19.55
CA ASP A 164 -14.67 1.76 -20.85
C ASP A 164 -16.13 2.23 -20.96
N SER A 165 -17.08 1.47 -20.41
CA SER A 165 -18.50 1.87 -20.42
C SER A 165 -18.75 3.11 -19.57
N LEU A 166 -18.00 3.29 -18.47
CA LEU A 166 -18.05 4.52 -17.67
C LEU A 166 -17.41 5.71 -18.39
N ARG A 167 -16.32 5.49 -19.12
CA ARG A 167 -15.73 6.55 -19.97
C ARG A 167 -16.69 6.98 -21.09
N GLU A 168 -17.36 6.01 -21.72
CA GLU A 168 -18.34 6.25 -22.77
C GLU A 168 -19.57 7.00 -22.24
N SER A 169 -20.12 6.60 -21.08
CA SER A 169 -21.25 7.31 -20.46
C SER A 169 -20.88 8.76 -20.07
N LEU A 170 -19.67 9.00 -19.57
CA LEU A 170 -19.16 10.35 -19.36
C LEU A 170 -19.03 11.15 -20.67
N ASP A 171 -18.72 10.51 -21.79
CA ASP A 171 -18.74 11.15 -23.11
C ASP A 171 -20.15 11.49 -23.58
N ILE A 172 -21.17 10.67 -23.26
CA ILE A 172 -22.57 11.00 -23.51
C ILE A 172 -22.97 12.28 -22.75
N VAL A 173 -22.55 12.41 -21.48
CA VAL A 173 -22.76 13.64 -20.68
C VAL A 173 -22.09 14.84 -21.35
N LYS A 174 -20.85 14.69 -21.82
CA LYS A 174 -20.11 15.74 -22.54
C LYS A 174 -20.81 16.15 -23.85
N GLN A 175 -21.37 15.19 -24.59
CA GLN A 175 -22.16 15.46 -25.79
C GLN A 175 -23.44 16.25 -25.47
N ALA A 176 -24.19 15.83 -24.44
CA ALA A 176 -25.37 16.56 -23.97
C ALA A 176 -25.04 18.00 -23.55
N MET A 177 -23.91 18.20 -22.86
CA MET A 177 -23.40 19.53 -22.50
C MET A 177 -23.05 20.38 -23.72
N SER A 178 -22.44 19.79 -24.76
CA SER A 178 -22.12 20.49 -26.00
C SER A 178 -23.39 20.95 -26.75
N LEU A 179 -24.41 20.09 -26.78
CA LEU A 179 -25.73 20.42 -27.33
C LEU A 179 -26.38 21.56 -26.53
N ALA A 180 -26.36 21.48 -25.20
CA ALA A 180 -26.90 22.51 -24.34
C ALA A 180 -26.22 23.87 -24.52
N ARG A 181 -24.88 23.88 -24.68
CA ARG A 181 -24.14 25.09 -25.02
C ARG A 181 -24.59 25.68 -26.35
N THR A 182 -24.82 24.84 -27.37
CA THR A 182 -25.30 25.27 -28.68
C THR A 182 -26.71 25.86 -28.60
N VAL A 183 -27.59 25.22 -27.82
CA VAL A 183 -28.95 25.70 -27.56
C VAL A 183 -28.93 27.04 -26.83
N ALA A 184 -28.10 27.16 -25.78
CA ALA A 184 -27.93 28.42 -25.06
C ALA A 184 -27.44 29.54 -25.98
N GLU A 185 -26.51 29.24 -26.89
CA GLU A 185 -26.02 30.23 -27.86
C GLU A 185 -27.11 30.67 -28.85
N ARG A 186 -27.87 29.71 -29.41
CA ARG A 186 -29.00 30.01 -30.30
C ARG A 186 -30.11 30.80 -29.61
N TYR A 187 -30.39 30.50 -28.34
CA TYR A 187 -31.35 31.25 -27.55
C TYR A 187 -30.91 32.72 -27.42
N ARG A 188 -29.61 32.98 -27.20
CA ARG A 188 -29.05 34.35 -27.13
C ARG A 188 -29.21 35.12 -28.43
N THR A 189 -28.87 34.50 -29.55
CA THR A 189 -28.97 35.15 -30.87
C THR A 189 -30.41 35.53 -31.20
N ASN A 190 -31.37 34.73 -30.73
CA ASN A 190 -32.79 35.00 -30.95
C ASN A 190 -33.35 36.02 -29.95
N ALA A 191 -32.84 36.08 -28.71
CA ALA A 191 -33.28 37.04 -27.70
C ALA A 191 -32.99 38.50 -28.10
N THR A 192 -31.98 38.74 -28.94
CA THR A 192 -31.66 40.08 -29.44
C THR A 192 -32.67 40.64 -30.45
N SER A 193 -33.55 39.82 -31.05
CA SER A 193 -34.44 40.23 -32.15
C SER A 193 -35.79 40.85 -31.72
N LYS A 194 -35.90 41.38 -30.49
CA LYS A 194 -37.15 41.92 -29.88
C LYS A 194 -38.28 40.90 -29.66
N THR A 195 -38.05 39.62 -29.94
CA THR A 195 -39.01 38.53 -29.67
C THR A 195 -38.46 37.70 -28.52
N ILE A 196 -39.28 37.42 -27.50
CA ILE A 196 -38.92 36.50 -26.42
C ILE A 196 -38.77 35.11 -27.04
N PRO A 197 -37.59 34.48 -26.99
CA PRO A 197 -37.42 33.15 -27.59
C PRO A 197 -38.12 32.10 -26.75
N ASP A 198 -38.64 31.06 -27.42
CA ASP A 198 -39.24 29.90 -26.77
C ASP A 198 -38.24 29.25 -25.79
N PRO A 199 -38.58 29.12 -24.49
CA PRO A 199 -37.70 28.48 -23.51
C PRO A 199 -37.59 26.96 -23.70
N LEU A 200 -38.52 26.29 -24.40
CA LEU A 200 -38.58 24.82 -24.49
C LEU A 200 -37.24 24.15 -24.86
N PRO A 201 -36.44 24.64 -25.83
CA PRO A 201 -35.14 24.05 -26.14
C PRO A 201 -34.16 24.02 -24.96
N ILE A 202 -34.15 25.07 -24.13
CA ILE A 202 -33.30 25.15 -22.93
C ILE A 202 -33.70 24.07 -21.92
N TRP A 203 -35.01 23.85 -21.75
CA TRP A 203 -35.54 22.85 -20.83
C TRP A 203 -35.21 21.43 -21.31
N ASN A 204 -35.37 21.18 -22.62
CA ASN A 204 -35.00 19.91 -23.23
C ASN A 204 -33.49 19.63 -23.06
N ALA A 205 -32.64 20.64 -23.28
CA ALA A 205 -31.21 20.51 -23.11
C ALA A 205 -30.82 20.21 -21.65
N ARG A 206 -31.43 20.92 -20.69
CA ARG A 206 -31.26 20.65 -19.25
C ARG A 206 -31.67 19.21 -18.90
N ASN A 207 -32.83 18.77 -19.35
CA ASN A 207 -33.33 17.42 -19.07
C ASN A 207 -32.42 16.35 -19.69
N ALA A 208 -31.92 16.57 -20.91
CA ALA A 208 -30.97 15.66 -21.54
C ALA A 208 -29.68 15.52 -20.72
N ILE A 209 -29.11 16.62 -20.22
CA ILE A 209 -27.94 16.58 -19.33
C ILE A 209 -28.25 15.83 -18.04
N GLN A 210 -29.37 16.16 -17.39
CA GLN A 210 -29.76 15.55 -16.11
C GLN A 210 -30.02 14.04 -16.22
N THR A 211 -30.61 13.60 -17.33
CA THR A 211 -30.78 12.17 -17.63
C THR A 211 -29.42 11.51 -17.85
N ALA A 212 -28.56 12.07 -18.71
CA ALA A 212 -27.25 11.50 -19.00
C ALA A 212 -26.38 11.34 -17.75
N ILE A 213 -26.33 12.34 -16.86
CA ILE A 213 -25.55 12.23 -15.62
C ILE A 213 -26.15 11.22 -14.64
N ARG A 214 -27.49 11.13 -14.57
CA ARG A 214 -28.16 10.13 -13.73
C ARG A 214 -27.86 8.72 -14.19
N ASP A 215 -27.92 8.47 -15.49
CA ASP A 215 -27.62 7.16 -16.07
C ASP A 215 -26.15 6.79 -15.84
N THR A 216 -25.24 7.76 -15.97
CA THR A 216 -23.81 7.59 -15.66
C THR A 216 -23.59 7.25 -14.18
N ILE A 217 -24.24 7.95 -13.25
CA ILE A 217 -24.16 7.67 -11.81
C ILE A 217 -24.72 6.29 -11.50
N LYS A 218 -25.82 5.90 -12.13
CA LYS A 218 -26.41 4.57 -11.97
C LYS A 218 -25.45 3.48 -12.43
N MET A 219 -24.88 3.62 -13.63
CA MET A 219 -23.87 2.70 -14.18
C MET A 219 -22.61 2.62 -13.29
N ALA A 220 -22.14 3.76 -12.79
CA ALA A 220 -21.03 3.82 -11.86
C ALA A 220 -21.34 3.10 -10.56
N SER A 221 -22.56 3.29 -10.03
CA SER A 221 -23.01 2.61 -8.81
C SER A 221 -23.05 1.10 -9.02
N GLU A 222 -23.61 0.63 -10.13
CA GLU A 222 -23.66 -0.79 -10.48
C GLU A 222 -22.24 -1.39 -10.63
N SER A 223 -21.35 -0.68 -11.32
CA SER A 223 -19.96 -1.11 -11.53
C SER A 223 -19.16 -1.13 -10.22
N LEU A 224 -19.41 -0.19 -9.31
CA LEU A 224 -18.76 -0.13 -8.00
C LEU A 224 -19.27 -1.21 -7.03
N HIS A 225 -20.52 -1.67 -7.17
CA HIS A 225 -21.04 -2.77 -6.36
C HIS A 225 -20.57 -4.13 -6.89
N ALA A 226 -20.33 -4.27 -8.19
CA ALA A 226 -19.82 -5.50 -8.80
C ALA A 226 -18.31 -5.71 -8.56
N GLY A 227 -17.58 -4.68 -8.14
CA GLY A 227 -16.12 -4.67 -8.08
C GLY A 227 -15.51 -4.42 -9.46
N TRP A 228 -14.38 -3.71 -9.52
CA TRP A 228 -13.72 -3.35 -10.80
C TRP A 228 -12.96 -4.53 -11.46
N GLU A 229 -13.15 -5.77 -11.01
CA GLU A 229 -12.50 -6.97 -11.53
C GLU A 229 -13.30 -7.64 -12.67
N GLN A 230 -13.65 -6.90 -13.72
CA GLN A 230 -14.11 -7.48 -15.00
C GLN A 230 -13.12 -7.21 -16.13
#